data_AF-F3FR35-F1
#
_entry.id   AF-F3FR35-F1
#
_cell.length_a   1.000
_cell.length_b   1.000
_cell.length_c   1.000
_cell.angle_alpha   90.00
_cell.angle_beta   90.00
_cell.angle_gamma   90.00
#
_symmetry.space_group_name_H-M   'P 1'
#
loop_
_entity.id
_entity.type
_entity.pdbx_description
1 polymer ?
#
loop_
_entity_poly.entity_id
_entity_poly.type
_entity_poly.pdbx_seq_one_letter_code
_entity_poly.pdbx_strand_id
1 'polypeptide(L)'
;MPHKFLPWLAIASAMSAFTLQAQAMPDTELLIGSYTQGKSEGIYRFAFDSKTGMIDAKPLQVVKAENPSWLTVSRDQRYLFAVNENGPGQKDAVGKVSSFAIDPKTRQITPINQVQSRGEEPTHSSLSYDGRYLFVANYAVNPDPGGALTVVPVGKDGTLSEAVQVLPLGPGSKVNSERQMSSHVHLAVPTPDDKYVVTADLGADKLFVYHYDASQAKPLQPAKEPFVQLPGGSGPRHTLFSGDGKHAWLVLEMTAQVAVFDYHDGAFKST
;
A
#
# COMPACT_ATOMS: atom_id res chain seq x y z
N MET A 1 72.38 10.34 56.10
CA MET A 1 71.37 9.46 55.44
C MET A 1 70.37 10.38 54.75
N PRO A 2 70.21 10.34 53.41
CA PRO A 2 69.31 11.24 52.70
C PRO A 2 67.89 10.67 52.69
N HIS A 3 66.92 11.46 53.15
CA HIS A 3 65.50 11.14 52.99
C HIS A 3 65.06 11.51 51.57
N LYS A 4 64.62 10.50 50.82
CA LYS A 4 64.06 10.63 49.47
C LYS A 4 62.65 11.21 49.56
N PHE A 5 62.40 12.33 48.88
CA PHE A 5 61.06 12.82 48.60
C PHE A 5 60.41 11.96 47.49
N LEU A 6 59.23 11.42 47.77
CA LEU A 6 58.42 10.68 46.82
C LEU A 6 57.46 11.66 46.10
N PRO A 7 57.43 11.74 44.76
CA PRO A 7 56.44 12.57 44.08
C PRO A 7 55.09 11.84 44.08
N TRP A 8 54.02 12.54 44.46
CA TRP A 8 52.65 12.05 44.32
C TRP A 8 52.28 11.98 42.84
N LEU A 9 52.01 10.77 42.35
CA LEU A 9 51.31 10.56 41.08
C LEU A 9 49.84 10.94 41.26
N ALA A 10 49.40 12.02 40.62
CA ALA A 10 47.98 12.28 40.41
C ALA A 10 47.50 11.42 39.24
N ILE A 11 46.71 10.38 39.53
CA ILE A 11 46.01 9.62 38.51
C ILE A 11 44.75 10.42 38.15
N ALA A 12 44.81 11.17 37.04
CA ALA A 12 43.63 11.78 36.44
C ALA A 12 42.83 10.69 35.71
N SER A 13 41.75 10.22 36.32
CA SER A 13 40.75 9.36 35.67
C SER A 13 39.95 10.19 34.66
N ALA A 14 40.32 10.10 33.39
CA ALA A 14 39.52 10.63 32.30
C ALA A 14 38.25 9.79 32.15
N MET A 15 37.14 10.24 32.74
CA MET A 15 35.81 9.72 32.42
C MET A 15 35.44 10.22 31.03
N SER A 16 35.70 9.41 30.01
CA SER A 16 35.15 9.62 28.67
C SER A 16 33.64 9.42 28.73
N ALA A 17 32.89 10.50 28.91
CA ALA A 17 31.45 10.50 28.74
C ALA A 17 31.15 10.26 27.25
N PHE A 18 30.77 9.04 26.89
CA PHE A 18 30.12 8.77 25.62
C PHE A 18 28.75 9.43 25.66
N THR A 19 28.67 10.67 25.19
CA THR A 19 27.39 11.28 24.86
C THR A 19 26.84 10.50 23.67
N LEU A 20 25.86 9.62 23.90
CA LEU A 20 24.96 9.20 22.83
C LEU A 20 24.26 10.47 22.33
N GLN A 21 24.78 11.07 21.26
CA GLN A 21 24.00 11.99 20.46
C GLN A 21 22.88 11.16 19.83
N ALA A 22 21.70 11.21 20.45
CA ALA A 22 20.48 10.83 19.76
C ALA A 22 20.40 11.71 18.51
N GLN A 23 20.51 11.11 17.32
CA GLN A 23 20.21 11.83 16.09
C GLN A 23 18.80 12.37 16.22
N ALA A 24 18.63 13.68 16.02
CA ALA A 24 17.30 14.26 15.89
C ALA A 24 16.56 13.50 14.80
N MET A 25 15.37 12.99 15.12
CA MET A 25 14.53 12.37 14.10
C MET A 25 14.22 13.44 13.04
N PRO A 26 14.26 13.09 11.74
CA PRO A 26 13.90 14.04 10.70
C PRO A 26 12.44 14.48 10.88
N ASP A 27 12.13 15.71 10.49
CA ASP A 27 10.77 16.26 10.59
C ASP A 27 9.78 15.43 9.73
N THR A 28 10.26 14.66 8.73
CA THR A 28 9.48 13.73 7.91
C THR A 28 10.35 12.56 7.41
N GLU A 29 9.74 11.38 7.25
CA GLU A 29 10.36 10.22 6.60
C GLU A 29 9.60 9.84 5.32
N LEU A 30 10.31 9.28 4.34
CA LEU A 30 9.74 8.73 3.12
C LEU A 30 9.90 7.21 3.10
N LEU A 31 8.83 6.52 2.68
CA LEU A 31 8.86 5.11 2.35
C LEU A 31 8.74 4.96 0.84
N ILE A 32 9.72 4.28 0.23
CA ILE A 32 9.79 4.10 -1.21
C ILE A 32 9.68 2.60 -1.51
N GLY A 33 8.56 2.22 -2.12
CA GLY A 33 8.36 0.92 -2.74
C GLY A 33 9.05 0.85 -4.10
N SER A 34 9.30 -0.36 -4.61
CA SER A 34 10.02 -0.52 -5.87
C SER A 34 9.79 -1.88 -6.52
N TYR A 35 10.19 -1.98 -7.79
CA TYR A 35 10.39 -3.24 -8.49
C TYR A 35 11.83 -3.75 -8.30
N THR A 36 11.99 -5.07 -8.14
CA THR A 36 13.25 -5.72 -7.73
C THR A 36 13.86 -6.60 -8.83
N GLN A 37 13.42 -6.48 -10.08
CA GLN A 37 14.11 -7.12 -11.22
C GLN A 37 15.45 -6.43 -11.53
N GLY A 38 15.64 -5.18 -11.06
CA GLY A 38 16.88 -4.42 -11.18
C GLY A 38 17.80 -4.57 -9.96
N LYS A 39 18.45 -3.47 -9.58
CA LYS A 39 19.36 -3.41 -8.41
C LYS A 39 18.64 -3.17 -7.08
N SER A 40 17.33 -2.91 -7.13
CA SER A 40 16.55 -2.62 -5.93
C SER A 40 16.48 -3.84 -5.02
N GLU A 41 16.57 -3.61 -3.71
CA GLU A 41 16.43 -4.64 -2.68
C GLU A 41 15.01 -4.73 -2.10
N GLY A 42 14.13 -3.75 -2.39
CA GLY A 42 12.75 -3.74 -1.89
C GLY A 42 12.29 -2.36 -1.42
N ILE A 43 12.06 -2.21 -0.12
CA ILE A 43 11.52 -0.97 0.48
C ILE A 43 12.66 -0.17 1.08
N TYR A 44 12.66 1.14 0.83
CA TYR A 44 13.64 2.07 1.39
C TYR A 44 12.97 3.07 2.32
N ARG A 45 13.55 3.30 3.50
CA ARG A 45 13.19 4.41 4.39
C ARG A 45 14.25 5.49 4.30
N PHE A 46 13.86 6.72 4.00
CA PHE A 46 14.74 7.88 3.92
C PHE A 46 14.31 9.00 4.86
N ALA A 47 15.27 9.80 5.32
CA ALA A 47 14.98 11.10 5.90
C ALA A 47 14.60 12.08 4.78
N PHE A 48 13.59 12.91 5.04
CA PHE A 48 13.16 13.98 4.14
C PHE A 48 13.10 15.29 4.91
N ASP A 49 13.87 16.27 4.45
CA ASP A 49 13.82 17.62 4.97
C ASP A 49 12.71 18.40 4.25
N SER A 50 11.56 18.53 4.91
CA SER A 50 10.40 19.24 4.36
C SER A 50 10.62 20.75 4.22
N LYS A 51 11.66 21.33 4.82
CA LYS A 51 11.99 22.77 4.70
C LYS A 51 12.79 23.04 3.44
N THR A 52 13.69 22.12 3.08
CA THR A 52 14.54 22.26 1.88
C THR A 52 14.05 21.45 0.68
N GLY A 53 13.16 20.48 0.90
CA GLY A 53 12.69 19.54 -0.12
C GLY A 53 13.71 18.45 -0.48
N MET A 54 14.73 18.24 0.35
CA MET A 54 15.83 17.31 0.07
C MET A 54 15.59 15.94 0.71
N ILE A 55 15.97 14.89 -0.02
CA ILE A 55 16.04 13.51 0.47
C ILE A 55 17.49 13.17 0.76
N ASP A 56 17.76 12.58 1.92
CA ASP A 56 19.11 12.15 2.25
C ASP A 56 19.64 11.11 1.25
N ALA A 57 20.92 11.21 0.87
CA ALA A 57 21.51 10.32 -0.12
C ALA A 57 21.60 8.85 0.33
N LYS A 58 21.55 8.60 1.65
CA LYS A 58 21.60 7.26 2.23
C LYS A 58 20.25 6.94 2.90
N PRO A 59 19.69 5.74 2.67
CA PRO A 59 18.51 5.32 3.39
C PRO A 59 18.82 5.12 4.88
N LEU A 60 17.86 5.48 5.73
CA LEU A 60 17.83 5.13 7.15
C LEU A 60 17.67 3.61 7.34
N GLN A 61 16.96 2.96 6.43
CA GLN A 61 16.81 1.50 6.41
C GLN A 61 16.52 1.00 4.99
N VAL A 62 17.02 -0.20 4.67
CA VAL A 62 16.60 -1.00 3.52
C VAL A 62 15.91 -2.26 4.06
N VAL A 63 14.69 -2.52 3.61
CA VAL A 63 13.91 -3.72 3.97
C VAL A 63 13.79 -4.59 2.72
N LYS A 64 14.32 -5.82 2.82
CA LYS A 64 14.28 -6.77 1.71
C LYS A 64 12.85 -7.25 1.49
N ALA A 65 12.34 -7.05 0.28
CA ALA A 65 11.03 -7.51 -0.16
C ALA A 65 11.04 -7.60 -1.69
N GLU A 66 10.38 -8.62 -2.25
CA GLU A 66 10.27 -8.76 -3.70
C GLU A 66 9.13 -7.89 -4.23
N ASN A 67 9.43 -7.05 -5.23
CA ASN A 67 8.48 -6.16 -5.91
C ASN A 67 7.44 -5.45 -5.01
N PRO A 68 7.85 -4.77 -3.92
CA PRO A 68 6.94 -4.00 -3.07
C PRO A 68 6.46 -2.72 -3.77
N SER A 69 5.63 -2.85 -4.81
CA SER A 69 5.28 -1.74 -5.71
C SER A 69 4.29 -0.73 -5.10
N TRP A 70 3.48 -1.17 -4.13
CA TRP A 70 2.54 -0.32 -3.39
C TRP A 70 2.67 -0.54 -1.89
N LEU A 71 2.66 0.56 -1.13
CA LEU A 71 2.81 0.59 0.31
C LEU A 71 1.58 1.19 0.98
N THR A 72 1.07 0.52 2.00
CA THR A 72 -0.08 0.96 2.80
C THR A 72 0.33 1.03 4.27
N VAL A 73 0.34 2.22 4.85
CA VAL A 73 0.64 2.42 6.27
C VAL A 73 -0.66 2.45 7.04
N SER A 74 -0.72 1.70 8.15
CA SER A 74 -1.83 1.77 9.11
C SER A 74 -1.98 3.16 9.72
N ARG A 75 -3.21 3.52 10.09
CA ARG A 75 -3.53 4.87 10.65
C ARG A 75 -2.74 5.21 11.92
N ASP A 76 -2.49 4.21 12.76
CA ASP A 76 -1.69 4.35 13.98
C ASP A 76 -0.18 4.29 13.72
N GLN A 77 0.22 4.11 12.45
CA GLN A 77 1.59 4.00 11.98
C GLN A 77 2.41 2.92 12.68
N ARG A 78 1.76 1.84 13.15
CA ARG A 78 2.43 0.68 13.76
C ARG A 78 2.70 -0.45 12.79
N TYR A 79 2.00 -0.45 11.65
CA TYR A 79 2.11 -1.48 10.63
C TYR A 79 2.25 -0.89 9.24
N LEU A 80 3.09 -1.52 8.43
CA LEU A 80 3.25 -1.30 7.01
C LEU A 80 2.83 -2.57 6.28
N PHE A 81 2.01 -2.41 5.25
CA PHE A 81 1.66 -3.47 4.31
C PHE A 81 2.25 -3.14 2.95
N ALA A 82 2.75 -4.15 2.25
CA ALA A 82 3.22 -4.01 0.88
C ALA A 82 2.55 -5.07 0.01
N VAL A 83 2.00 -4.65 -1.13
CA VAL A 83 1.71 -5.62 -2.19
C VAL A 83 3.03 -6.05 -2.81
N ASN A 84 3.17 -7.33 -3.10
CA ASN A 84 4.31 -7.89 -3.80
C ASN A 84 3.84 -8.25 -5.20
N GLU A 85 4.16 -7.39 -6.16
CA GLU A 85 3.63 -7.42 -7.54
C GLU A 85 4.34 -8.46 -8.41
N ASN A 86 4.19 -9.69 -7.96
CA ASN A 86 4.71 -10.89 -8.58
C ASN A 86 3.65 -11.50 -9.51
N GLY A 87 4.11 -12.08 -10.62
CA GLY A 87 3.24 -12.59 -11.68
C GLY A 87 3.98 -13.46 -12.69
N PRO A 88 3.26 -13.94 -13.73
CA PRO A 88 3.84 -14.74 -14.80
C PRO A 88 5.11 -14.12 -15.38
N GLY A 89 6.14 -14.94 -15.58
CA GLY A 89 7.44 -14.48 -16.09
C GLY A 89 8.40 -13.93 -15.02
N GLN A 90 7.96 -13.81 -13.77
CA GLN A 90 8.83 -13.47 -12.64
C GLN A 90 9.30 -14.74 -11.91
N LYS A 91 10.35 -14.62 -11.08
CA LYS A 91 10.94 -15.75 -10.34
C LYS A 91 9.92 -16.43 -9.42
N ASP A 92 9.12 -15.62 -8.74
CA ASP A 92 7.92 -16.05 -8.05
C ASP A 92 6.73 -15.51 -8.85
N ALA A 93 5.87 -16.40 -9.33
CA ALA A 93 4.72 -16.02 -10.13
C ALA A 93 3.47 -15.70 -9.28
N VAL A 94 3.55 -15.93 -7.97
CA VAL A 94 2.39 -15.74 -7.08
C VAL A 94 2.39 -14.32 -6.54
N GLY A 95 1.31 -13.57 -6.80
CA GLY A 95 1.08 -12.28 -6.19
C GLY A 95 0.87 -12.43 -4.67
N LYS A 96 1.53 -11.60 -3.87
CA LYS A 96 1.47 -11.68 -2.40
C LYS A 96 1.24 -10.32 -1.75
N VAL A 97 1.01 -10.36 -0.44
CA VAL A 97 1.02 -9.19 0.43
C VAL A 97 1.89 -9.50 1.65
N SER A 98 2.80 -8.59 1.96
CA SER A 98 3.66 -8.64 3.14
C SER A 98 3.19 -7.66 4.20
N SER A 99 3.32 -8.04 5.47
CA SER A 99 3.09 -7.18 6.64
C SER A 99 4.39 -7.00 7.42
N PHE A 100 4.58 -5.79 7.93
CA PHE A 100 5.74 -5.37 8.70
C PHE A 100 5.29 -4.55 9.92
N ALA A 101 5.98 -4.71 11.04
CA ALA A 101 5.85 -3.83 12.20
C ALA A 101 6.70 -2.59 11.98
N ILE A 102 6.23 -1.45 12.49
CA ILE A 102 6.95 -0.18 12.58
C ILE A 102 7.17 0.10 14.06
N ASP A 103 8.42 0.12 14.51
CA ASP A 103 8.74 0.47 15.88
C ASP A 103 8.37 1.95 16.15
N PRO A 104 7.55 2.26 17.18
CA PRO A 104 7.04 3.61 17.39
C PRO A 104 8.11 4.62 17.84
N LYS A 105 9.27 4.15 18.32
CA LYS A 105 10.36 5.02 18.81
C LYS A 105 11.43 5.26 17.76
N THR A 106 11.80 4.22 17.04
CA THR A 106 12.93 4.18 16.10
C THR A 106 12.51 4.16 14.64
N ARG A 107 11.21 3.94 14.38
CA ARG A 107 10.62 3.76 13.04
C ARG A 107 11.19 2.58 12.26
N GLN A 108 11.93 1.70 12.94
CA GLN A 108 12.49 0.50 12.33
C GLN A 108 11.36 -0.40 11.83
N ILE A 109 11.49 -0.87 10.58
CA ILE A 109 10.53 -1.74 9.93
C ILE A 109 11.02 -3.17 10.02
N THR A 110 10.22 -4.08 10.57
CA THR A 110 10.57 -5.50 10.70
C THR A 110 9.46 -6.39 10.15
N PRO A 111 9.81 -7.48 9.42
CA PRO A 111 8.79 -8.35 8.83
C PRO A 111 7.96 -9.05 9.92
N ILE A 112 6.64 -9.14 9.69
CA ILE A 112 5.69 -9.94 10.48
C ILE A 112 5.41 -11.24 9.75
N ASN A 113 4.69 -11.15 8.63
CA ASN A 113 4.36 -12.31 7.80
C ASN A 113 4.04 -11.91 6.35
N GLN A 114 3.80 -12.91 5.51
CA GLN A 114 3.41 -12.74 4.11
C GLN A 114 2.34 -13.78 3.76
N VAL A 115 1.33 -13.37 2.99
CA VAL A 115 0.25 -14.25 2.52
C VAL A 115 0.05 -14.08 1.01
N GLN A 116 -0.56 -15.07 0.36
CA GLN A 116 -0.94 -14.95 -1.03
C GLN A 116 -2.10 -13.95 -1.18
N SER A 117 -2.01 -13.08 -2.18
CA SER A 117 -3.09 -12.18 -2.58
C SER A 117 -4.24 -12.93 -3.28
N ARG A 118 -4.02 -14.20 -3.63
CA ARG A 118 -4.91 -15.06 -4.43
C ARG A 118 -5.26 -14.47 -5.80
N GLY A 119 -4.38 -13.62 -6.32
CA GLY A 119 -4.34 -13.16 -7.70
C GLY A 119 -2.88 -13.00 -8.16
N GLU A 120 -2.71 -12.48 -9.37
CA GLU A 120 -1.42 -12.15 -9.96
C GLU A 120 -1.26 -10.63 -9.98
N GLU A 121 -0.02 -10.17 -9.81
CA GLU A 121 0.40 -8.78 -9.95
C GLU A 121 -0.50 -7.81 -9.15
N PRO A 122 -0.54 -7.91 -7.82
CA PRO A 122 -1.26 -6.95 -6.99
C PRO A 122 -0.63 -5.56 -7.11
N THR A 123 -1.41 -4.60 -7.59
CA THR A 123 -0.94 -3.24 -7.93
C THR A 123 -1.26 -2.20 -6.86
N HIS A 124 -2.22 -2.49 -5.99
CA HIS A 124 -2.69 -1.55 -4.98
C HIS A 124 -3.26 -2.26 -3.76
N SER A 125 -3.12 -1.63 -2.59
CA SER A 125 -3.89 -2.01 -1.40
C SER A 125 -4.36 -0.81 -0.60
N SER A 126 -5.39 -1.01 0.20
CA SER A 126 -5.84 -0.04 1.22
C SER A 126 -6.45 -0.76 2.42
N LEU A 127 -6.49 -0.09 3.57
CA LEU A 127 -7.14 -0.61 4.76
C LEU A 127 -8.58 -0.11 4.85
N SER A 128 -9.45 -1.00 5.32
CA SER A 128 -10.71 -0.62 5.98
C SER A 128 -10.45 0.38 7.11
N TYR A 129 -11.42 1.25 7.40
CA TYR A 129 -11.24 2.29 8.41
C TYR A 129 -11.10 1.75 9.84
N ASP A 130 -11.72 0.60 10.12
CA ASP A 130 -11.55 -0.15 11.37
C ASP A 130 -10.22 -0.94 11.44
N GLY A 131 -9.47 -0.99 10.34
CA GLY A 131 -8.19 -1.69 10.21
C GLY A 131 -8.29 -3.21 10.22
N ARG A 132 -9.49 -3.80 10.12
CA ARG A 132 -9.69 -5.27 10.23
C ARG A 132 -9.45 -6.01 8.93
N TYR A 133 -9.50 -5.32 7.80
CA TYR A 133 -9.20 -5.87 6.48
C TYR A 133 -8.32 -4.97 5.64
N LEU A 134 -7.48 -5.62 4.83
CA LEU A 134 -6.76 -5.04 3.71
C LEU A 134 -7.46 -5.45 2.41
N PHE A 135 -7.82 -4.46 1.60
CA PHE A 135 -8.36 -4.65 0.25
C PHE A 135 -7.20 -4.63 -0.74
N VAL A 136 -7.10 -5.63 -1.60
CA VAL A 136 -5.99 -5.82 -2.53
C VAL A 136 -6.52 -5.91 -3.95
N ALA A 137 -6.05 -5.01 -4.82
CA ALA A 137 -6.35 -5.02 -6.24
C ALA A 137 -5.32 -5.88 -6.97
N ASN A 138 -5.76 -6.97 -7.59
CA ASN A 138 -4.92 -7.83 -8.43
C ASN A 138 -5.16 -7.49 -9.90
N TYR A 139 -4.10 -7.11 -10.60
CA TYR A 139 -4.18 -6.68 -11.98
C TYR A 139 -4.32 -7.85 -12.96
N ALA A 140 -3.46 -8.87 -12.82
CA ALA A 140 -3.33 -10.03 -13.69
C ALA A 140 -3.25 -9.73 -15.20
N VAL A 141 -2.06 -9.83 -15.80
CA VAL A 141 -1.88 -9.71 -17.27
C VAL A 141 -2.55 -10.83 -18.06
N ASN A 142 -2.77 -12.00 -17.46
CA ASN A 142 -3.43 -13.13 -18.11
C ASN A 142 -4.96 -12.97 -18.11
N PRO A 143 -5.64 -13.27 -19.22
CA PRO A 143 -7.09 -13.06 -19.33
C PRO A 143 -7.94 -14.04 -18.52
N ASP A 144 -7.36 -15.15 -18.09
CA ASP A 144 -8.00 -16.17 -17.26
C ASP A 144 -7.06 -16.53 -16.10
N PRO A 145 -7.43 -16.29 -14.83
CA PRO A 145 -8.75 -15.82 -14.37
C PRO A 145 -9.01 -14.32 -14.53
N GLY A 146 -8.02 -13.54 -14.98
CA GLY A 146 -8.10 -12.07 -15.00
C GLY A 146 -7.95 -11.43 -13.62
N GLY A 147 -8.09 -10.11 -13.57
CA GLY A 147 -8.00 -9.31 -12.35
C GLY A 147 -9.09 -9.62 -11.32
N ALA A 148 -8.76 -9.39 -10.04
CA ALA A 148 -9.69 -9.63 -8.95
C ALA A 148 -9.44 -8.68 -7.76
N LEU A 149 -10.51 -8.39 -7.01
CA LEU A 149 -10.43 -7.76 -5.69
C LEU A 149 -10.36 -8.84 -4.61
N THR A 150 -9.33 -8.79 -3.77
CA THR A 150 -9.16 -9.69 -2.62
C THR A 150 -9.34 -8.95 -1.30
N VAL A 151 -9.97 -9.61 -0.32
CA VAL A 151 -10.11 -9.14 1.06
C VAL A 151 -9.29 -10.02 2.00
N VAL A 152 -8.27 -9.43 2.63
CA VAL A 152 -7.33 -10.10 3.54
C VAL A 152 -7.57 -9.61 4.97
N PRO A 153 -7.89 -10.49 5.94
CA PRO A 153 -8.01 -10.08 7.34
C PRO A 153 -6.67 -9.65 7.94
N VAL A 154 -6.73 -8.62 8.78
CA VAL A 154 -5.60 -8.04 9.51
C VAL A 154 -5.85 -8.23 11.00
N GLY A 155 -4.92 -8.93 11.66
CA GLY A 155 -4.91 -9.12 13.10
C GLY A 155 -4.58 -7.82 13.85
N LYS A 156 -4.97 -7.74 15.12
CA LYS A 156 -4.63 -6.59 15.98
C LYS A 156 -3.12 -6.40 16.20
N ASP A 157 -2.35 -7.44 15.95
CA ASP A 157 -0.89 -7.50 15.98
C ASP A 157 -0.24 -7.21 14.61
N GLY A 158 -1.05 -6.90 13.59
CA GLY A 158 -0.60 -6.65 12.22
C GLY A 158 -0.48 -7.92 11.36
N THR A 159 -0.73 -9.11 11.91
CA THR A 159 -0.60 -10.38 11.19
C THR A 159 -1.68 -10.49 10.10
N LEU A 160 -1.30 -10.83 8.88
CA LEU A 160 -2.23 -11.13 7.79
C LEU A 160 -2.72 -12.58 7.87
N SER A 161 -4.02 -12.80 7.71
CA SER A 161 -4.60 -14.15 7.56
C SER A 161 -4.85 -14.48 6.09
N GLU A 162 -5.22 -15.74 5.80
CA GLU A 162 -5.68 -16.09 4.45
C GLU A 162 -6.89 -15.25 4.04
N ALA A 163 -6.97 -14.92 2.75
CA ALA A 163 -8.07 -14.12 2.21
C ALA A 163 -9.43 -14.80 2.43
N VAL A 164 -10.37 -14.04 2.97
CA VAL A 164 -11.74 -14.48 3.26
C VAL A 164 -12.68 -14.30 2.07
N GLN A 165 -12.30 -13.46 1.11
CA GLN A 165 -13.09 -13.18 -0.07
C GLN A 165 -12.19 -12.81 -1.25
N VAL A 166 -12.47 -13.39 -2.41
CA VAL A 166 -11.86 -13.07 -3.70
C VAL A 166 -13.01 -12.83 -4.68
N LEU A 167 -13.00 -11.67 -5.34
CA LEU A 167 -14.05 -11.20 -6.24
C LEU A 167 -13.47 -11.02 -7.65
N PRO A 168 -13.65 -12.02 -8.54
CA PRO A 168 -13.44 -11.81 -9.97
C PRO A 168 -14.46 -10.78 -10.48
N LEU A 169 -14.01 -9.77 -11.22
CA LEU A 169 -14.89 -8.67 -11.66
C LEU A 169 -15.54 -8.89 -13.03
N GLY A 170 -15.19 -9.98 -13.70
CA GLY A 170 -15.81 -10.41 -14.96
C GLY A 170 -14.99 -10.06 -16.20
N PRO A 171 -15.60 -10.08 -17.40
CA PRO A 171 -14.88 -9.87 -18.64
C PRO A 171 -14.49 -8.40 -18.82
N GLY A 172 -13.39 -8.17 -19.55
CA GLY A 172 -13.00 -6.85 -20.00
C GLY A 172 -13.98 -6.26 -21.02
N SER A 173 -13.85 -4.96 -21.30
CA SER A 173 -14.70 -4.24 -22.24
C SER A 173 -14.45 -4.63 -23.70
N LYS A 174 -13.27 -5.22 -23.97
CA LYS A 174 -12.78 -5.61 -25.31
C LYS A 174 -12.63 -4.45 -26.28
N VAL A 175 -12.67 -3.20 -25.81
CA VAL A 175 -12.46 -2.03 -26.66
C VAL A 175 -11.01 -1.98 -27.12
N ASN A 176 -10.07 -2.23 -26.22
CA ASN A 176 -8.66 -2.42 -26.56
C ASN A 176 -8.26 -3.90 -26.44
N SER A 177 -7.89 -4.52 -27.56
CA SER A 177 -7.54 -5.94 -27.63
C SER A 177 -6.24 -6.33 -26.92
N GLU A 178 -5.38 -5.37 -26.58
CA GLU A 178 -4.12 -5.62 -25.89
C GLU A 178 -4.24 -5.43 -24.38
N ARG A 179 -5.13 -4.53 -23.94
CA ARG A 179 -5.18 -4.07 -22.54
C ARG A 179 -6.51 -4.31 -21.84
N GLN A 180 -7.54 -4.78 -22.53
CA GLN A 180 -8.91 -4.84 -22.00
C GLN A 180 -9.66 -6.13 -22.38
N MET A 181 -8.93 -7.24 -22.55
CA MET A 181 -9.52 -8.55 -22.86
C MET A 181 -10.12 -9.25 -21.65
N SER A 182 -9.71 -8.87 -20.44
CA SER A 182 -10.18 -9.36 -19.14
C SER A 182 -10.28 -8.21 -18.15
N SER A 183 -10.70 -8.50 -16.92
CA SER A 183 -10.54 -7.59 -15.78
C SER A 183 -9.06 -7.28 -15.53
N HIS A 184 -8.77 -6.04 -15.16
CA HIS A 184 -7.48 -5.59 -14.64
C HIS A 184 -7.69 -4.61 -13.49
N VAL A 185 -7.78 -5.12 -12.26
CA VAL A 185 -8.10 -4.31 -11.08
C VAL A 185 -6.87 -3.52 -10.66
N HIS A 186 -6.99 -2.19 -10.64
CA HIS A 186 -5.85 -1.30 -10.39
C HIS A 186 -5.95 -0.55 -9.05
N LEU A 187 -7.14 -0.48 -8.46
CA LEU A 187 -7.35 0.17 -7.17
C LEU A 187 -8.51 -0.45 -6.41
N ALA A 188 -8.41 -0.47 -5.08
CA ALA A 188 -9.52 -0.72 -4.16
C ALA A 188 -9.37 0.19 -2.94
N VAL A 189 -10.39 0.99 -2.63
CA VAL A 189 -10.39 1.93 -1.49
C VAL A 189 -11.75 2.01 -0.80
N PRO A 190 -11.79 2.20 0.53
CA PRO A 190 -13.03 2.55 1.21
C PRO A 190 -13.49 3.94 0.78
N THR A 191 -14.80 4.12 0.77
CA THR A 191 -15.45 5.42 0.56
C THR A 191 -15.48 6.24 1.86
N PRO A 192 -15.62 7.58 1.78
CA PRO A 192 -15.53 8.47 2.95
C PRO A 192 -16.56 8.22 4.05
N ASP A 193 -17.68 7.59 3.74
CA ASP A 193 -18.75 7.29 4.69
C ASP A 193 -18.62 5.93 5.39
N ASP A 194 -17.53 5.18 5.12
CA ASP A 194 -17.24 3.85 5.66
C ASP A 194 -18.27 2.76 5.32
N LYS A 195 -19.18 3.02 4.38
CA LYS A 195 -20.23 2.05 4.02
C LYS A 195 -19.89 1.25 2.79
N TYR A 196 -18.99 1.74 1.95
CA TYR A 196 -18.66 1.11 0.68
C TYR A 196 -17.16 0.99 0.45
N VAL A 197 -16.78 0.02 -0.36
CA VAL A 197 -15.47 -0.10 -1.01
C VAL A 197 -15.68 0.02 -2.50
N VAL A 198 -14.88 0.88 -3.15
CA VAL A 198 -14.86 1.00 -4.60
C VAL A 198 -13.60 0.41 -5.18
N THR A 199 -13.72 -0.17 -6.37
CA THR A 199 -12.58 -0.75 -7.08
C THR A 199 -12.60 -0.38 -8.56
N ALA A 200 -11.47 0.13 -9.04
CA ALA A 200 -11.30 0.54 -10.43
C ALA A 200 -10.75 -0.64 -11.24
N ASP A 201 -11.45 -0.98 -12.32
CA ASP A 201 -11.07 -2.04 -13.24
C ASP A 201 -10.74 -1.44 -14.62
N LEU A 202 -9.44 -1.36 -14.89
CA LEU A 202 -8.90 -0.84 -16.16
C LEU A 202 -9.45 -1.64 -17.33
N GLY A 203 -9.50 -2.96 -17.19
CA GLY A 203 -9.90 -3.88 -18.23
C GLY A 203 -11.38 -3.80 -18.58
N ALA A 204 -12.23 -3.53 -17.58
CA ALA A 204 -13.69 -3.51 -17.75
C ALA A 204 -14.30 -2.13 -18.06
N ASP A 205 -13.50 -1.06 -18.05
CA ASP A 205 -13.99 0.34 -18.10
C ASP A 205 -15.03 0.64 -17.02
N LYS A 206 -14.81 0.16 -15.79
CA LYS A 206 -15.76 0.26 -14.68
C LYS A 206 -15.11 0.69 -13.37
N LEU A 207 -15.87 1.45 -12.58
CA LEU A 207 -15.65 1.62 -11.14
C LEU A 207 -16.72 0.81 -10.42
N PHE A 208 -16.37 -0.34 -9.84
CA PHE A 208 -17.30 -1.17 -9.10
C PHE A 208 -17.50 -0.63 -7.67
N VAL A 209 -18.70 -0.85 -7.12
CA VAL A 209 -19.11 -0.39 -5.80
C VAL A 209 -19.65 -1.56 -4.98
N TYR A 210 -19.07 -1.79 -3.81
CA TYR A 210 -19.46 -2.85 -2.89
C TYR A 210 -19.86 -2.23 -1.55
N HIS A 211 -21.01 -2.62 -1.00
CA HIS A 211 -21.31 -2.41 0.41
C HIS A 211 -20.31 -3.17 1.27
N TYR A 212 -19.82 -2.52 2.33
CA TYR A 212 -18.90 -3.07 3.31
C TYR A 212 -19.64 -3.35 4.62
N ASP A 213 -19.66 -4.61 5.04
CA ASP A 213 -20.16 -5.04 6.34
C ASP A 213 -19.13 -5.94 7.03
N ALA A 214 -18.43 -5.34 7.97
CA ALA A 214 -17.39 -5.97 8.76
C ALA A 214 -17.90 -7.15 9.64
N SER A 215 -19.20 -7.26 9.87
CA SER A 215 -19.78 -8.36 10.65
C SER A 215 -19.93 -9.66 9.86
N GLN A 216 -19.88 -9.60 8.52
CA GLN A 216 -20.04 -10.76 7.65
C GLN A 216 -18.71 -11.51 7.47
N ALA A 217 -18.79 -12.82 7.26
CA ALA A 217 -17.62 -13.62 6.90
C ALA A 217 -17.00 -13.19 5.55
N LYS A 218 -17.85 -12.74 4.62
CA LYS A 218 -17.49 -12.13 3.34
C LYS A 218 -17.98 -10.67 3.36
N PRO A 219 -17.11 -9.70 3.71
CA PRO A 219 -17.56 -8.37 4.09
C PRO A 219 -17.98 -7.49 2.92
N LEU A 220 -17.74 -7.89 1.68
CA LEU A 220 -18.14 -7.11 0.49
C LEU A 220 -19.35 -7.75 -0.20
N GLN A 221 -20.37 -6.94 -0.46
CA GLN A 221 -21.54 -7.31 -1.26
C GLN A 221 -21.77 -6.26 -2.34
N PRO A 222 -22.19 -6.60 -3.56
CA PRO A 222 -22.50 -5.60 -4.58
C PRO A 222 -23.47 -4.55 -4.03
N ALA A 223 -23.17 -3.27 -4.25
CA ALA A 223 -24.08 -2.20 -3.91
C ALA A 223 -25.34 -2.23 -4.80
N LYS A 224 -26.35 -1.42 -4.45
CA LYS A 224 -27.57 -1.30 -5.26
C LYS A 224 -27.27 -0.88 -6.69
N GLU A 225 -26.39 0.12 -6.85
CA GLU A 225 -25.76 0.48 -8.12
C GLU A 225 -24.34 -0.13 -8.10
N PRO A 226 -24.13 -1.33 -8.68
CA PRO A 226 -22.93 -2.12 -8.43
C PRO A 226 -21.69 -1.60 -9.16
N PHE A 227 -21.85 -0.68 -10.11
CA PHE A 227 -20.74 -0.03 -10.80
C PHE A 227 -21.16 1.27 -11.49
N VAL A 228 -20.17 2.12 -11.74
CA VAL A 228 -20.23 3.21 -12.71
C VAL A 228 -19.62 2.70 -14.01
N GLN A 229 -20.34 2.84 -15.12
CA GLN A 229 -19.80 2.56 -16.45
C GLN A 229 -19.05 3.79 -16.96
N LEU A 230 -17.80 3.62 -17.35
CA LEU A 230 -16.99 4.67 -17.97
C LEU A 230 -17.03 4.53 -19.50
N PRO A 231 -16.65 5.59 -20.26
CA PRO A 231 -16.48 5.48 -21.70
C PRO A 231 -15.58 4.30 -22.08
N GLY A 232 -15.94 3.58 -23.14
CA GLY A 232 -15.15 2.44 -23.59
C GLY A 232 -13.73 2.85 -23.98
N GLY A 233 -12.73 2.07 -23.57
CA GLY A 233 -11.32 2.36 -23.79
C GLY A 233 -10.71 3.38 -22.82
N SER A 234 -11.42 3.75 -21.75
CA SER A 234 -10.96 4.71 -20.74
C SER A 234 -9.86 4.18 -19.83
N GLY A 235 -9.97 2.92 -19.40
CA GLY A 235 -9.04 2.29 -18.46
C GLY A 235 -8.95 3.00 -17.10
N PRO A 236 -9.98 2.93 -16.23
CA PRO A 236 -9.95 3.58 -14.93
C PRO A 236 -8.84 2.99 -14.05
N ARG A 237 -8.03 3.86 -13.44
CA ARG A 237 -6.82 3.51 -12.70
C ARG A 237 -6.97 3.75 -11.21
N HIS A 238 -6.86 5.00 -10.77
CA HIS A 238 -6.90 5.37 -9.36
C HIS A 238 -7.96 6.43 -9.09
N THR A 239 -8.66 6.33 -7.96
CA THR A 239 -9.58 7.35 -7.47
C THR A 239 -9.21 7.89 -6.09
N LEU A 240 -9.61 9.12 -5.83
CA LEU A 240 -9.49 9.81 -4.54
C LEU A 240 -10.76 10.63 -4.28
N PHE A 241 -11.10 10.79 -3.00
CA PHE A 241 -12.26 11.55 -2.56
C PHE A 241 -11.85 12.90 -1.99
N SER A 242 -12.75 13.89 -2.06
CA SER A 242 -12.55 15.20 -1.43
C SER A 242 -12.54 15.08 0.08
N GLY A 243 -11.92 16.06 0.75
CA GLY A 243 -11.87 16.10 2.22
C GLY A 243 -13.25 16.20 2.90
N ASP A 244 -14.26 16.74 2.19
CA ASP A 244 -15.66 16.77 2.65
C ASP A 244 -16.47 15.53 2.21
N GLY A 245 -15.83 14.62 1.47
CA GLY A 245 -16.41 13.36 1.01
C GLY A 245 -17.50 13.49 -0.05
N LYS A 246 -17.67 14.65 -0.70
CA LYS A 246 -18.75 14.89 -1.68
C LYS A 246 -18.35 14.70 -3.14
N HIS A 247 -17.05 14.64 -3.43
CA HIS A 247 -16.55 14.49 -4.79
C HIS A 247 -15.53 13.38 -4.89
N ALA A 248 -15.47 12.74 -6.05
CA ALA A 248 -14.46 11.76 -6.40
C ALA A 248 -13.79 12.14 -7.73
N TRP A 249 -12.46 12.01 -7.79
CA TRP A 249 -11.66 12.15 -9.01
C TRP A 249 -11.11 10.80 -9.38
N LEU A 250 -11.32 10.37 -10.62
CA LEU A 250 -10.87 9.07 -11.15
C LEU A 250 -9.99 9.31 -12.37
N VAL A 251 -8.72 8.93 -12.26
CA VAL A 251 -7.78 8.95 -13.39
C VAL A 251 -8.09 7.79 -14.33
N LEU A 252 -8.13 8.09 -15.63
CA LEU A 252 -8.34 7.15 -16.73
C LEU A 252 -7.01 6.99 -17.48
N GLU A 253 -6.34 5.86 -17.30
CA GLU A 253 -4.97 5.60 -17.79
C GLU A 253 -4.89 5.68 -19.31
N MET A 254 -5.84 5.05 -20.00
CA MET A 254 -5.75 4.83 -21.44
C MET A 254 -6.12 6.07 -22.26
N THR A 255 -6.86 6.99 -21.65
CA THR A 255 -7.31 8.24 -22.29
C THR A 255 -6.61 9.49 -21.76
N ALA A 256 -5.80 9.36 -20.70
CA ALA A 256 -5.15 10.47 -20.02
C ALA A 256 -6.14 11.55 -19.53
N GLN A 257 -7.28 11.12 -19.01
CA GLN A 257 -8.35 11.99 -18.51
C GLN A 257 -8.59 11.81 -17.02
N VAL A 258 -9.29 12.77 -16.42
CA VAL A 258 -9.82 12.66 -15.05
C VAL A 258 -11.34 12.80 -15.11
N ALA A 259 -12.05 11.74 -14.74
CA ALA A 259 -13.49 11.79 -14.51
C ALA A 259 -13.76 12.36 -13.11
N VAL A 260 -14.76 13.23 -13.01
CA VAL A 260 -15.18 13.85 -11.74
C VAL A 260 -16.62 13.47 -11.45
N PHE A 261 -16.89 13.09 -10.21
CA PHE A 261 -18.21 12.67 -9.76
C PHE A 261 -18.60 13.43 -8.51
N ASP A 262 -19.88 13.79 -8.42
CA ASP A 262 -20.56 13.96 -7.14
C ASP A 262 -20.76 12.57 -6.53
N TYR A 263 -20.37 12.42 -5.26
CA TYR A 263 -20.51 11.21 -4.49
C TYR A 263 -21.52 11.39 -3.35
N HIS A 264 -22.43 10.42 -3.20
CA HIS A 264 -23.34 10.35 -2.06
C HIS A 264 -23.82 8.90 -1.84
N ASP A 265 -23.51 8.32 -0.68
CA ASP A 265 -24.05 7.03 -0.21
C ASP A 265 -23.91 5.91 -1.27
N GLY A 266 -22.69 5.74 -1.78
CA GLY A 266 -22.36 4.73 -2.79
C GLY A 266 -22.77 5.09 -4.23
N ALA A 267 -23.50 6.19 -4.44
CA ALA A 267 -23.84 6.69 -5.78
C ALA A 267 -22.80 7.68 -6.29
N PHE A 268 -22.49 7.57 -7.58
CA PHE A 268 -21.58 8.46 -8.31
C PHE A 268 -22.32 9.08 -9.47
N LYS A 269 -22.39 10.42 -9.51
CA LYS A 269 -23.04 11.16 -10.59
C LYS A 269 -22.00 12.04 -11.28
N SER A 270 -21.85 11.90 -12.59
CA SER A 270 -20.92 12.74 -13.35
C SER A 270 -21.32 14.22 -13.22
N THR A 271 -20.32 15.04 -12.90
CA THR A 271 -20.40 16.52 -12.98
C THR A 271 -20.13 17.03 -14.38
#